data_AF-D7T8G8-F1
#
_entry.id   AF-D7T8G8-F1
#
_cell.length_a   1.000
_cell.length_b   1.000
_cell.length_c   1.000
_cell.angle_alpha   90.00
_cell.angle_beta   90.00
_cell.angle_gamma   90.00
#
_symmetry.space_group_name_H-M   'P 1'
#
loop_
_entity.id
_entity.type
_entity.pdbx_description
1 polymer ?
#
loop_
_entity_poly.entity_id
_entity_poly.type
_entity_poly.pdbx_seq_one_letter_code
_entity_poly.pdbx_strand_id
1 'polypeptide(L)'
;MAAKGSSFQITATPVTLFAHLLLIAVTTLVLVWLLHFQGGLAFKSGDNDKIFNLHPFLMIVGFIMIAGEAIMSYKTVPGTKRTQKLVHLILHFIALGAGIFGVYIAFRYHDKESIPDMYTLHSWLGLSTICLFGLQWVFAFFSFWFPGAEMPTRGRLMPWHWFAGMVIFLMAILTAETGLVQRFKDLELKPGQEALIVNFTGLLILLFAIAVSLSVILPRGY
;
A
#
# COMPACT_ATOMS: atom_id res chain seq x y z
N MET A 1 23.84 -4.54 -42.07
CA MET A 1 22.62 -5.21 -41.58
C MET A 1 22.77 -5.40 -40.08
N ALA A 2 22.15 -4.53 -39.26
CA ALA A 2 22.20 -4.66 -37.81
C ALA A 2 21.24 -5.78 -37.38
N ALA A 3 21.73 -6.70 -36.55
CA ALA A 3 20.96 -7.82 -36.02
C ALA A 3 19.73 -7.30 -35.26
N LYS A 4 18.55 -7.79 -35.66
CA LYS A 4 17.30 -7.69 -34.89
C LYS A 4 17.52 -8.44 -33.58
N GLY A 5 17.95 -7.72 -32.53
CA GLY A 5 17.80 -8.20 -31.17
C GLY A 5 16.32 -8.41 -30.92
N SER A 6 15.90 -9.63 -30.61
CA SER A 6 14.53 -9.92 -30.19
C SER A 6 14.26 -9.12 -28.92
N SER A 7 13.66 -7.93 -29.05
CA SER A 7 13.12 -7.25 -27.88
C SER A 7 11.96 -8.09 -27.39
N PHE A 8 12.16 -8.82 -26.30
CA PHE A 8 11.04 -9.22 -25.44
C PHE A 8 10.37 -7.92 -25.00
N GLN A 9 9.40 -7.44 -25.78
CA GLN A 9 8.58 -6.27 -25.45
C GLN A 9 7.59 -6.74 -24.38
N ILE A 10 8.09 -6.95 -23.16
CA ILE A 10 7.22 -7.23 -22.02
C ILE A 10 6.37 -5.98 -21.81
N THR A 11 5.06 -6.12 -21.95
CA THR A 11 4.10 -5.04 -21.70
C THR A 11 3.70 -5.04 -20.23
N ALA A 12 3.13 -3.94 -19.75
CA ALA A 12 2.67 -3.86 -18.36
C ALA A 12 1.50 -4.84 -18.05
N THR A 13 0.76 -5.30 -19.06
CA THR A 13 -0.50 -6.04 -18.88
C THR A 13 -0.35 -7.34 -18.07
N PRO A 14 0.58 -8.27 -18.40
CA PRO A 14 0.76 -9.48 -17.61
C PRO A 14 1.17 -9.19 -16.16
N VAL A 15 1.98 -8.14 -15.96
CA VAL A 15 2.46 -7.73 -14.64
C VAL A 15 1.32 -7.14 -13.80
N THR A 16 0.45 -6.32 -14.40
CA THR A 16 -0.72 -5.78 -13.69
C THR A 16 -1.74 -6.86 -13.34
N LEU A 17 -1.93 -7.85 -14.22
CA LEU A 17 -2.79 -9.01 -13.91
C LEU A 17 -2.24 -9.82 -12.74
N PHE A 18 -0.92 -10.05 -12.73
CA PHE A 18 -0.25 -10.72 -11.62
C PHE A 18 -0.39 -9.92 -10.31
N ALA A 19 -0.22 -8.59 -10.36
CA ALA A 19 -0.44 -7.73 -9.20
C ALA A 19 -1.88 -7.81 -8.66
N HIS A 20 -2.91 -7.86 -9.51
CA HIS A 20 -4.30 -8.04 -9.07
C HIS A 20 -4.51 -9.40 -8.38
N LEU A 21 -3.92 -10.49 -8.90
CA LEU A 21 -4.00 -11.81 -8.28
C LEU A 21 -3.31 -11.81 -6.89
N LEU A 22 -2.16 -11.15 -6.79
CA LEU A 22 -1.46 -10.98 -5.50
C LEU A 22 -2.29 -10.16 -4.51
N LEU A 23 -2.94 -9.09 -4.96
CA LEU A 23 -3.85 -8.30 -4.11
C LEU A 23 -4.97 -9.16 -3.54
N ILE A 24 -5.62 -9.99 -4.37
CA ILE A 24 -6.68 -10.91 -3.94
C ILE A 24 -6.13 -11.92 -2.94
N ALA A 25 -4.96 -12.49 -3.20
CA ALA A 25 -4.32 -13.46 -2.31
C ALA A 25 -3.96 -12.84 -0.95
N VAL A 26 -3.30 -11.67 -0.94
CA VAL A 26 -2.95 -10.93 0.29
C VAL A 26 -4.21 -10.58 1.09
N THR A 27 -5.23 -10.05 0.43
CA THR A 27 -6.51 -9.70 1.09
C THR A 27 -7.15 -10.93 1.72
N THR A 28 -7.13 -12.07 1.03
CA THR A 28 -7.66 -13.34 1.55
C THR A 28 -6.86 -13.81 2.77
N LEU A 29 -5.52 -13.80 2.70
CA LEU A 29 -4.68 -14.21 3.83
C LEU A 29 -4.87 -13.30 5.05
N VAL A 30 -4.95 -11.97 4.85
CA VAL A 30 -5.22 -11.03 5.94
C VAL A 30 -6.59 -11.29 6.56
N LEU A 31 -7.64 -11.52 5.75
CA LEU A 31 -8.96 -11.84 6.28
C LEU A 31 -8.97 -13.17 7.03
N VAL A 32 -8.31 -14.21 6.52
CA VAL A 32 -8.18 -15.49 7.23
C VAL A 32 -7.44 -15.30 8.54
N TRP A 33 -6.30 -14.60 8.53
CA TRP A 33 -5.54 -14.30 9.74
C TRP A 33 -6.40 -13.60 10.79
N LEU A 34 -7.06 -12.51 10.41
CA LEU A 34 -7.76 -11.66 11.36
C LEU A 34 -9.09 -12.25 11.83
N LEU A 35 -9.84 -12.92 10.95
CA LEU A 35 -11.16 -13.47 11.27
C LEU A 35 -11.09 -14.86 11.90
N HIS A 36 -10.19 -15.73 11.43
CA HIS A 36 -10.10 -17.09 11.92
C HIS A 36 -9.15 -17.22 13.12
N PHE A 37 -7.96 -16.62 13.05
CA PHE A 37 -6.94 -16.78 14.09
C PHE A 37 -7.00 -15.70 15.17
N GLN A 38 -7.23 -14.44 14.80
CA GLN A 38 -7.21 -13.31 15.75
C GLN A 38 -8.59 -12.95 16.33
N GLY A 39 -9.60 -13.81 16.14
CA GLY A 39 -10.91 -13.65 16.78
C GLY A 39 -11.81 -12.55 16.22
N GLY A 40 -11.44 -11.91 15.11
CA GLY A 40 -12.28 -10.98 14.35
C GLY A 40 -11.87 -9.51 14.43
N LEU A 41 -12.70 -8.66 13.81
CA LEU A 41 -12.53 -7.21 13.72
C LEU A 41 -13.67 -6.52 14.48
N ALA A 42 -13.35 -5.60 15.38
CA ALA A 42 -14.36 -4.86 16.13
C ALA A 42 -13.92 -3.42 16.41
N PHE A 43 -14.78 -2.44 16.11
CA PHE A 43 -14.51 -1.05 16.46
C PHE A 43 -14.66 -0.77 17.97
N LYS A 44 -15.50 -1.56 18.65
CA LYS A 44 -15.68 -1.55 20.10
C LYS A 44 -15.83 -2.99 20.58
N SER A 45 -14.96 -3.38 21.49
CA SER A 45 -14.92 -4.72 22.08
C SER A 45 -14.33 -4.61 23.48
N GLY A 46 -14.66 -5.57 24.36
CA GLY A 46 -13.97 -5.75 25.64
C GLY A 46 -12.60 -6.41 25.47
N ASP A 47 -12.44 -7.17 24.38
CA ASP A 47 -11.16 -7.68 23.89
C ASP A 47 -10.55 -6.63 22.94
N ASN A 48 -9.48 -5.98 23.39
CA ASN A 48 -8.83 -4.89 22.66
C ASN A 48 -8.00 -5.38 21.47
N ASP A 49 -7.59 -6.65 21.41
CA ASP A 49 -6.89 -7.20 20.23
C ASP A 49 -7.80 -7.14 18.98
N LYS A 50 -9.11 -7.35 19.13
CA LYS A 50 -10.08 -7.20 18.02
C LYS A 50 -10.18 -5.77 17.49
N ILE A 51 -9.88 -4.79 18.34
CA ILE A 51 -9.77 -3.39 17.94
C ILE A 51 -8.47 -3.19 17.18
N PHE A 52 -7.37 -3.70 17.72
CA PHE A 52 -6.06 -3.63 17.06
C PHE A 52 -6.06 -4.31 15.70
N ASN A 53 -6.77 -5.42 15.51
CA ASN A 53 -6.89 -6.12 14.22
C ASN A 53 -7.39 -5.22 13.07
N LEU A 54 -8.10 -4.12 13.37
CA LEU A 54 -8.45 -3.12 12.35
C LEU A 54 -7.21 -2.43 11.79
N HIS A 55 -6.15 -2.24 12.57
CA HIS A 55 -4.90 -1.63 12.12
C HIS A 55 -4.26 -2.40 10.94
N PRO A 56 -3.81 -3.67 11.08
CA PRO A 56 -3.20 -4.38 9.95
C PRO A 56 -4.17 -4.53 8.77
N PHE A 57 -5.48 -4.67 8.99
CA PHE A 57 -6.46 -4.69 7.90
C PHE A 57 -6.47 -3.37 7.12
N LEU A 58 -6.60 -2.24 7.82
CA LEU A 58 -6.65 -0.90 7.21
C LEU A 58 -5.32 -0.55 6.54
N MET A 59 -4.19 -0.92 7.13
CA MET A 59 -2.87 -0.62 6.58
C MET A 59 -2.54 -1.48 5.36
N ILE A 60 -2.81 -2.79 5.40
CA ILE A 60 -2.48 -3.67 4.28
C ILE A 60 -3.50 -3.52 3.16
N VAL A 61 -4.79 -3.76 3.45
CA VAL A 61 -5.84 -3.78 2.42
C VAL A 61 -6.28 -2.36 2.08
N GLY A 62 -6.57 -1.54 3.09
CA GLY A 62 -7.08 -0.18 2.87
C GLY A 62 -6.04 0.79 2.32
N PHE A 63 -4.78 0.70 2.76
CA PHE A 63 -3.72 1.63 2.37
C PHE A 63 -2.82 1.06 1.27
N ILE A 64 -2.10 -0.04 1.52
CA ILE A 64 -1.07 -0.54 0.57
C ILE A 64 -1.69 -1.09 -0.71
N MET A 65 -2.67 -2.00 -0.61
CA MET A 65 -3.29 -2.60 -1.80
C MET A 65 -3.97 -1.54 -2.68
N ILE A 66 -4.76 -0.65 -2.07
CA ILE A 66 -5.43 0.44 -2.80
C ILE A 66 -4.42 1.44 -3.38
N ALA A 67 -3.34 1.77 -2.66
CA ALA A 67 -2.28 2.63 -3.21
C ALA A 67 -1.56 1.97 -4.40
N GLY A 68 -1.34 0.65 -4.36
CA GLY A 68 -0.79 -0.09 -5.50
C GLY A 68 -1.71 -0.03 -6.73
N GLU A 69 -3.01 -0.24 -6.56
CA GLU A 69 -4.02 -0.05 -7.62
C GLU A 69 -4.00 1.38 -8.18
N ALA A 70 -3.90 2.38 -7.29
CA ALA A 70 -3.80 3.78 -7.69
C ALA A 70 -2.57 4.05 -8.57
N ILE A 71 -1.42 3.49 -8.22
CA ILE A 71 -0.18 3.60 -9.01
C ILE A 71 -0.36 2.96 -10.40
N MET A 72 -0.99 1.78 -10.47
CA MET A 72 -1.21 1.05 -11.71
C MET A 72 -2.33 1.63 -12.60
N SER A 73 -3.18 2.50 -12.07
CA SER A 73 -4.40 2.98 -12.73
C SER A 73 -4.20 3.58 -14.13
N TYR A 74 -3.07 4.24 -14.40
CA TYR A 74 -2.75 4.77 -15.74
C TYR A 74 -2.49 3.67 -16.80
N LYS A 75 -2.29 2.43 -16.37
CA LYS A 75 -2.12 1.23 -17.22
C LYS A 75 -3.38 0.36 -17.21
N THR A 76 -4.05 0.24 -16.08
CA THR A 76 -5.16 -0.71 -15.87
C THR A 76 -6.54 -0.12 -16.17
N VAL A 77 -6.74 1.18 -15.98
CA VAL A 77 -8.04 1.81 -16.20
C VAL A 77 -8.23 2.14 -17.68
N PRO A 78 -9.25 1.60 -18.36
CA PRO A 78 -9.60 2.01 -19.71
C PRO A 78 -10.22 3.41 -19.69
N GLY A 79 -9.93 4.21 -20.71
CA GLY A 79 -10.51 5.55 -20.86
C GLY A 79 -9.47 6.65 -21.03
N THR A 80 -9.94 7.90 -20.91
CA THR A 80 -9.11 9.08 -21.14
C THR A 80 -8.06 9.27 -20.05
N LYS A 81 -6.98 10.03 -20.35
CA LYS A 81 -6.00 10.44 -19.35
C LYS A 81 -6.62 11.19 -18.16
N ARG A 82 -7.71 11.93 -18.39
CA ARG A 82 -8.45 12.63 -17.34
C ARG A 82 -9.15 11.64 -16.41
N THR A 83 -9.78 10.60 -16.96
CA THR A 83 -10.41 9.52 -16.20
C THR A 83 -9.37 8.76 -15.37
N GLN A 84 -8.26 8.35 -15.96
CA GLN A 84 -7.16 7.67 -15.25
C GLN A 84 -6.61 8.52 -14.11
N LYS A 85 -6.38 9.81 -14.36
CA LYS A 85 -5.94 10.75 -13.33
C LYS A 85 -6.95 10.90 -12.19
N LEU A 86 -8.25 10.94 -12.50
CA LEU A 86 -9.30 11.01 -11.48
C LEU A 86 -9.31 9.74 -10.61
N VAL A 87 -9.23 8.56 -11.23
CA VAL A 87 -9.17 7.29 -10.50
C VAL A 87 -7.93 7.21 -9.62
N HIS A 88 -6.75 7.56 -10.16
CA HIS A 88 -5.51 7.66 -9.40
C HIS A 88 -5.67 8.56 -8.15
N LEU A 89 -6.25 9.75 -8.33
CA LEU A 89 -6.48 10.72 -7.26
C LEU A 89 -7.42 10.18 -6.17
N ILE A 90 -8.55 9.61 -6.58
CA ILE A 90 -9.57 9.07 -5.66
C ILE A 90 -9.04 7.87 -4.90
N LEU A 91 -8.38 6.92 -5.57
CA LEU A 91 -7.83 5.73 -4.91
C LEU A 91 -6.76 6.10 -3.89
N HIS A 92 -5.84 7.02 -4.21
CA HIS A 92 -4.88 7.51 -3.22
C HIS A 92 -5.56 8.27 -2.06
N PHE A 93 -6.67 8.99 -2.30
CA PHE A 93 -7.41 9.64 -1.23
C PHE A 93 -8.07 8.62 -0.28
N ILE A 94 -8.68 7.57 -0.83
CA ILE A 94 -9.24 6.45 -0.06
C ILE A 94 -8.12 5.77 0.76
N ALA A 95 -6.98 5.49 0.12
CA ALA A 95 -5.83 4.91 0.78
C ALA A 95 -5.33 5.78 1.95
N LEU A 96 -5.19 7.09 1.74
CA LEU A 96 -4.79 8.03 2.80
C LEU A 96 -5.80 8.01 3.96
N GLY A 97 -7.10 8.02 3.68
CA GLY A 97 -8.14 7.92 4.71
C GLY A 97 -8.04 6.63 5.52
N ALA A 98 -7.84 5.48 4.85
CA ALA A 98 -7.63 4.20 5.51
C ALA A 98 -6.35 4.19 6.35
N GLY A 99 -5.25 4.75 5.84
CA GLY A 99 -3.98 4.86 6.56
C GLY A 99 -4.07 5.72 7.82
N ILE A 100 -4.70 6.90 7.74
CA ILE A 100 -4.95 7.77 8.89
C ILE A 100 -5.80 7.04 9.94
N PHE A 101 -6.87 6.37 9.48
CA PHE A 101 -7.75 5.63 10.39
C PHE A 101 -7.04 4.43 11.03
N GLY A 102 -6.21 3.70 10.26
CA GLY A 102 -5.39 2.61 10.77
C GLY A 102 -4.41 3.08 11.84
N VAL A 103 -3.73 4.22 11.63
CA VAL A 103 -2.85 4.82 12.65
C VAL A 103 -3.64 5.22 13.89
N TYR A 104 -4.79 5.87 13.74
CA TYR A 104 -5.67 6.19 14.87
C TYR A 104 -6.04 4.96 15.71
N ILE A 105 -6.36 3.83 15.06
CA ILE A 105 -6.66 2.58 15.76
C ILE A 105 -5.46 2.10 16.58
N ALA A 106 -4.24 2.17 16.06
CA ALA A 106 -3.04 1.74 16.78
C ALA A 106 -2.79 2.60 18.04
N PHE A 107 -2.83 3.93 17.93
CA PHE A 107 -2.70 4.83 19.07
C PHE A 107 -3.80 4.59 20.12
N ARG A 108 -5.04 4.40 19.67
CA ARG A 108 -6.16 4.09 20.57
C ARG A 108 -5.95 2.75 21.30
N TYR A 109 -5.38 1.75 20.64
CA TYR A 109 -5.07 0.46 21.26
C TYR A 109 -3.97 0.62 22.31
N HIS A 110 -2.90 1.34 22.01
CA HIS A 110 -1.82 1.61 22.97
C HIS A 110 -2.30 2.35 24.22
N ASP A 111 -3.13 3.38 24.06
CA ASP A 111 -3.72 4.12 25.18
C ASP A 111 -4.54 3.20 26.10
N LYS A 112 -5.34 2.30 25.52
CA LYS A 112 -6.13 1.33 26.29
C LYS A 112 -5.30 0.28 27.01
N GLU A 113 -4.22 -0.20 26.38
CA GLU A 113 -3.34 -1.22 26.93
C GLU A 113 -2.18 -0.63 27.76
N SER A 114 -2.13 0.71 27.91
CA SER A 114 -1.03 1.42 28.58
C SER A 114 0.35 1.10 27.97
N ILE A 115 0.40 0.90 26.65
CA ILE A 115 1.64 0.67 25.89
C ILE A 115 2.22 2.03 25.48
N PRO A 116 3.52 2.28 25.65
CA PRO A 116 4.15 3.51 25.16
C PRO A 116 4.02 3.66 23.64
N ASP A 117 3.75 4.87 23.16
CA ASP A 117 3.71 5.15 21.73
C ASP A 117 5.11 5.36 21.12
N MET A 118 5.20 5.19 19.80
CA MET A 118 6.31 5.70 18.97
C MET A 118 7.73 5.28 19.40
N TYR A 119 7.92 4.07 19.91
CA TYR A 119 9.25 3.58 20.33
C TYR A 119 9.85 2.50 19.41
N THR A 120 9.09 1.99 18.44
CA THR A 120 9.54 0.94 17.51
C THR A 120 9.92 1.51 16.14
N LEU A 121 10.87 0.87 15.44
CA LEU A 121 11.22 1.27 14.06
C LEU A 121 10.00 1.26 13.13
N HIS A 122 9.10 0.27 13.28
CA HIS A 122 7.84 0.20 12.56
C HIS A 122 7.02 1.49 12.73
N SER A 123 6.84 1.96 13.97
CA SER A 123 6.04 3.16 14.25
C SER A 123 6.63 4.44 13.63
N TRP A 124 7.96 4.62 13.66
CA TRP A 124 8.66 5.74 13.03
C TRP A 124 8.55 5.72 11.51
N LEU A 125 8.78 4.56 10.89
CA LEU A 125 8.61 4.40 9.44
C LEU A 125 7.16 4.65 9.03
N GLY A 126 6.20 4.12 9.79
CA GLY A 126 4.77 4.25 9.50
C GLY A 126 4.26 5.68 9.57
N LEU A 127 4.58 6.41 10.65
CA LEU A 127 4.17 7.81 10.78
C LEU A 127 4.81 8.67 9.69
N SER A 128 6.11 8.47 9.43
CA SER A 128 6.81 9.17 8.34
C SER A 128 6.17 8.91 6.98
N THR A 129 5.82 7.65 6.71
CA THR A 129 5.16 7.24 5.45
C THR A 129 3.81 7.92 5.29
N ILE A 130 2.95 7.90 6.31
CA ILE A 130 1.61 8.53 6.24
C ILE A 130 1.71 10.03 6.04
N CYS A 131 2.61 10.71 6.77
CA CYS A 131 2.85 12.14 6.60
C CYS A 131 3.33 12.48 5.18
N LEU A 132 4.33 11.75 4.66
CA LEU A 132 4.85 11.95 3.31
C LEU A 132 3.78 11.63 2.24
N PHE A 133 2.98 10.60 2.43
CA PHE A 133 1.88 10.25 1.53
C PHE A 133 0.82 11.36 1.49
N GLY A 134 0.45 11.92 2.65
CA GLY A 134 -0.47 13.05 2.74
C GLY A 134 0.07 14.29 2.03
N LEU A 135 1.33 14.65 2.29
CA LEU A 135 2.01 15.76 1.60
C LEU A 135 2.05 15.54 0.08
N GLN A 136 2.44 14.34 -0.36
CA GLN A 136 2.48 13.96 -1.76
C GLN A 136 1.12 14.11 -2.44
N TRP A 137 0.04 13.67 -1.78
CA TRP A 137 -1.32 13.80 -2.31
C TRP A 137 -1.73 15.28 -2.45
N VAL A 138 -1.47 16.11 -1.43
CA VAL A 138 -1.78 17.54 -1.44
C VAL A 138 -1.00 18.27 -2.54
N PHE A 139 0.32 18.06 -2.62
CA PHE A 139 1.14 18.67 -3.66
C PHE A 139 0.71 18.23 -5.07
N ALA A 140 0.38 16.94 -5.25
CA ALA A 140 -0.08 16.41 -6.52
C ALA A 140 -1.45 16.98 -6.92
N PHE A 141 -2.37 17.13 -5.97
CA PHE A 141 -3.69 17.72 -6.21
C PHE A 141 -3.57 19.14 -6.76
N PHE A 142 -2.85 20.02 -6.06
CA PHE A 142 -2.69 21.41 -6.47
C PHE A 142 -1.85 21.57 -7.76
N SER A 143 -0.92 20.64 -8.03
CA SER A 143 -0.06 20.68 -9.22
C SER A 143 -0.74 20.11 -10.47
N PHE A 144 -1.49 19.01 -10.35
CA PHE A 144 -1.95 18.21 -11.49
C PHE A 144 -3.47 18.14 -11.65
N TRP A 145 -4.26 18.54 -10.65
CA TRP A 145 -5.72 18.49 -10.69
C TRP A 145 -6.37 19.87 -10.64
N PHE A 146 -6.34 20.56 -9.49
CA PHE A 146 -6.98 21.87 -9.29
C PHE A 146 -6.25 22.72 -8.24
N PRO A 147 -5.93 24.00 -8.51
CA PRO A 147 -6.17 24.74 -9.76
C PRO A 147 -5.29 24.24 -10.90
N GLY A 148 -4.23 23.49 -10.57
CA GLY A 148 -3.31 22.87 -11.50
C GLY A 148 -2.25 23.85 -12.01
N ALA A 149 -0.98 23.47 -11.91
CA ALA A 149 0.14 24.29 -12.35
C ALA A 149 0.18 24.47 -13.89
N GLU A 150 0.93 25.45 -14.37
CA GLU A 150 1.18 25.62 -15.80
C GLU A 150 1.96 24.44 -16.40
N MET A 151 1.84 24.22 -17.71
CA MET A 151 2.45 23.07 -18.41
C MET A 151 3.97 22.93 -18.19
N PRO A 152 4.79 24.01 -18.24
CA PRO A 152 6.23 23.89 -17.98
C PRO A 152 6.54 23.42 -16.55
N THR A 153 5.76 23.89 -15.58
CA THR A 153 5.91 23.50 -14.17
C THR A 153 5.46 22.06 -13.95
N ARG A 154 4.34 21.63 -14.56
CA ARG A 154 3.93 20.21 -14.52
C ARG A 154 4.99 19.28 -15.11
N GLY A 155 5.63 19.68 -16.21
CA GLY A 155 6.72 18.93 -16.83
C GLY A 155 7.91 18.74 -15.89
N ARG A 156 8.28 19.77 -15.13
CA ARG A 156 9.36 19.72 -14.12
C ARG A 156 9.00 18.91 -12.88
N LEU A 157 7.75 18.98 -12.43
CA LEU A 157 7.28 18.28 -11.22
C LEU A 157 7.00 16.79 -11.46
N MET A 158 6.68 16.39 -12.69
CA MET A 158 6.27 15.01 -13.00
C MET A 158 7.32 13.95 -12.59
N PRO A 159 8.63 14.09 -12.90
CA PRO A 159 9.62 13.11 -12.48
C PRO A 159 9.74 12.99 -10.95
N TRP A 160 9.66 14.12 -10.25
CA TRP A 160 9.69 14.16 -8.78
C TRP A 160 8.45 13.53 -8.15
N HIS A 161 7.27 13.79 -8.72
CA HIS A 161 6.02 13.18 -8.26
C HIS A 161 6.08 11.66 -8.40
N TRP A 162 6.52 11.17 -9.55
CA TRP A 162 6.70 9.74 -9.78
C TRP A 162 7.72 9.12 -8.82
N PHE A 163 8.92 9.71 -8.71
CA PHE A 163 10.00 9.20 -7.87
C PHE A 163 9.59 9.16 -6.39
N ALA A 164 9.11 10.29 -5.86
CA ALA A 164 8.66 10.37 -4.47
C ALA A 164 7.49 9.42 -4.20
N GLY A 165 6.55 9.29 -5.14
CA GLY A 165 5.45 8.33 -5.02
C GLY A 165 5.93 6.89 -4.86
N MET A 166 6.91 6.46 -5.66
CA MET A 166 7.49 5.12 -5.55
C MET A 166 8.29 4.94 -4.26
N VAL A 167 9.06 5.94 -3.83
CA VAL A 167 9.78 5.88 -2.54
C VAL A 167 8.80 5.72 -1.38
N ILE A 168 7.73 6.52 -1.33
CA ILE A 168 6.70 6.44 -0.29
C ILE A 168 6.00 5.08 -0.32
N PHE A 169 5.68 4.56 -1.51
CA PHE A 169 5.08 3.24 -1.63
C PHE A 169 5.99 2.15 -1.08
N LEU A 170 7.28 2.15 -1.42
CA LEU A 170 8.25 1.19 -0.88
C LEU A 170 8.48 1.37 0.62
N MET A 171 8.42 2.60 1.14
CA MET A 171 8.41 2.83 2.59
C MET A 171 7.20 2.18 3.26
N ALA A 172 5.99 2.27 2.66
CA ALA A 172 4.80 1.60 3.17
C ALA A 172 4.96 0.07 3.22
N ILE A 173 5.63 -0.51 2.21
CA ILE A 173 5.98 -1.94 2.19
C ILE A 173 6.93 -2.29 3.34
N LEU A 174 8.01 -1.54 3.51
CA LEU A 174 8.96 -1.73 4.63
C LEU A 174 8.27 -1.58 5.99
N THR A 175 7.35 -0.63 6.13
CA THR A 175 6.52 -0.47 7.33
C THR A 175 5.64 -1.70 7.56
N ALA A 176 4.99 -2.25 6.53
CA ALA A 176 4.17 -3.45 6.69
C ALA A 176 5.01 -4.67 7.08
N GLU A 177 6.15 -4.92 6.42
CA GLU A 177 7.05 -6.03 6.77
C GLU A 177 7.51 -5.94 8.23
N THR A 178 7.96 -4.75 8.66
CA THR A 178 8.37 -4.55 10.06
C THR A 178 7.21 -4.67 11.04
N GLY A 179 6.00 -4.27 10.65
CA GLY A 179 4.77 -4.40 11.45
C GLY A 179 4.32 -5.86 11.60
N LEU A 180 4.37 -6.65 10.53
CA LEU A 180 4.10 -8.08 10.58
C LEU A 180 5.11 -8.80 11.47
N VAL A 181 6.40 -8.48 11.37
CA VAL A 181 7.44 -9.04 12.25
C VAL A 181 7.22 -8.65 13.71
N GLN A 182 6.82 -7.40 13.98
CA GLN A 182 6.49 -6.96 15.33
C GLN A 182 5.30 -7.74 15.87
N ARG A 183 4.18 -7.79 15.13
CA ARG A 183 2.97 -8.52 15.55
C ARG A 183 3.21 -10.04 15.69
N PHE A 184 4.06 -10.62 14.84
CA PHE A 184 4.48 -12.02 14.97
C PHE A 184 5.13 -12.29 16.33
N LYS A 185 5.97 -11.36 16.80
CA LYS A 185 6.65 -11.46 18.10
C LYS A 185 5.69 -11.18 19.25
N ASP A 186 4.85 -10.15 19.13
CA ASP A 186 3.87 -9.77 20.15
C ASP A 186 2.86 -10.90 20.42
N LEU A 187 2.49 -11.65 19.37
CA LEU A 187 1.64 -12.84 19.47
C LEU A 187 2.38 -14.12 19.88
N GLU A 188 3.71 -14.06 20.05
CA GLU A 188 4.59 -15.19 20.35
C GLU A 188 4.41 -16.42 19.42
N LEU A 189 4.11 -16.17 18.13
CA LEU A 189 3.72 -17.23 17.19
C LEU A 189 4.77 -18.34 17.10
N LYS A 190 4.31 -19.58 17.24
CA LYS A 190 5.12 -20.81 17.09
C LYS A 190 4.96 -21.39 15.69
N PRO A 191 5.84 -22.30 15.25
CA PRO A 191 5.67 -23.01 13.98
C PRO A 191 4.26 -23.62 13.89
N GLY A 192 3.48 -23.17 12.91
CA GLY A 192 2.07 -23.48 12.78
C GLY A 192 1.41 -22.72 11.64
N GLN A 193 0.11 -22.98 11.40
CA GLN A 193 -0.62 -22.41 10.28
C GLN A 193 -0.69 -20.87 10.34
N GLU A 194 -0.92 -20.31 11.52
CA GLU A 194 -0.97 -18.85 11.69
C GLU A 194 0.36 -18.17 11.37
N ALA A 195 1.47 -18.71 11.90
CA ALA A 195 2.82 -18.22 11.60
C ALA A 195 3.12 -18.27 10.10
N LEU A 196 2.72 -19.34 9.41
CA LEU A 196 2.87 -19.45 7.96
C LEU A 196 2.03 -18.39 7.23
N ILE A 197 0.77 -18.18 7.63
CA ILE A 197 -0.10 -17.18 7.02
C ILE A 197 0.49 -15.77 7.15
N VAL A 198 0.99 -15.40 8.32
CA VAL A 198 1.63 -14.09 8.54
C VAL A 198 2.88 -13.93 7.65
N ASN A 199 3.76 -14.95 7.61
CA ASN A 199 4.97 -14.91 6.80
C ASN A 199 4.67 -14.87 5.29
N PHE A 200 3.74 -15.70 4.80
CA PHE A 200 3.33 -15.67 3.40
C PHE A 200 2.62 -14.37 3.04
N THR A 201 1.88 -13.76 3.97
CA THR A 201 1.30 -12.42 3.75
C THR A 201 2.40 -11.40 3.45
N GLY A 202 3.48 -11.35 4.26
CA GLY A 202 4.63 -10.47 3.99
C GLY A 202 5.31 -10.77 2.64
N LEU A 203 5.61 -12.04 2.35
CA LEU A 203 6.20 -12.42 1.07
C LEU A 203 5.35 -11.99 -0.13
N LEU A 204 4.02 -12.14 -0.06
CA LEU A 204 3.12 -11.74 -1.13
C LEU A 204 2.97 -10.21 -1.23
N ILE A 205 3.04 -9.47 -0.10
CA ILE A 205 3.10 -8.00 -0.11
C ILE A 205 4.37 -7.52 -0.82
N LEU A 206 5.52 -8.14 -0.54
CA LEU A 206 6.77 -7.83 -1.24
C LEU A 206 6.70 -8.13 -2.74
N LEU A 207 6.15 -9.29 -3.13
CA LEU A 207 5.94 -9.63 -4.55
C LEU A 207 4.97 -8.66 -5.23
N PHE A 208 3.92 -8.22 -4.53
CA PHE A 208 2.99 -7.22 -5.02
C PHE A 208 3.71 -5.90 -5.29
N ALA A 209 4.57 -5.46 -4.37
CA ALA A 209 5.36 -4.25 -4.52
C ALA A 209 6.29 -4.30 -5.75
N ILE A 210 6.92 -5.46 -5.98
CA ILE A 210 7.77 -5.69 -7.16
C ILE A 210 6.92 -5.61 -8.43
N ALA A 211 5.75 -6.26 -8.48
CA ALA A 211 4.86 -6.21 -9.64
C ALA A 211 4.35 -4.79 -9.93
N VAL A 212 3.90 -4.06 -8.91
CA VAL A 212 3.49 -2.65 -9.04
C VAL A 212 4.67 -1.82 -9.58
N SER A 213 5.87 -1.95 -9.02
CA SER A 213 7.05 -1.21 -9.46
C SER A 213 7.40 -1.51 -10.93
N LEU A 214 7.35 -2.77 -11.34
CA LEU A 214 7.58 -3.17 -12.73
C LEU A 214 6.52 -2.60 -13.68
N SER A 215 5.25 -2.59 -13.29
CA SER A 215 4.16 -2.06 -14.11
C SER A 215 4.34 -0.58 -14.50
N VAL A 216 5.01 0.17 -13.62
CA VAL A 216 5.27 1.60 -13.81
C VAL A 216 6.38 1.83 -14.84
N ILE A 217 7.38 0.95 -14.88
CA ILE A 217 8.51 0.99 -15.82
C ILE A 217 8.08 0.49 -17.21
N LEU A 218 7.23 -0.53 -17.26
CA LEU A 218 6.86 -1.20 -18.50
C LEU A 218 5.90 -0.38 -19.37
N PRO A 219 6.03 -0.45 -20.71
CA PRO A 219 5.11 0.23 -21.62
C PRO A 219 3.71 -0.39 -21.55
N ARG A 220 2.68 0.41 -21.84
CA ARG A 220 1.31 -0.11 -21.93
C ARG A 220 1.22 -1.01 -23.17
N GLY A 221 0.62 -2.19 -23.04
CA GLY A 221 0.27 -3.00 -24.20
C GLY A 221 -0.84 -2.31 -24.98
N TYR A 222 -0.67 -2.19 -26.30
CA TYR A 222 -1.70 -1.70 -27.22
C TYR A 222 -2.75 -2.78 -27.46
#